data_AF-A0A7V2JK06-F1
#
_entry.id   AF-A0A7V2JK06-F1
#
_cell.length_a   1.000
_cell.length_b   1.000
_cell.length_c   1.000
_cell.angle_alpha   90.00
_cell.angle_beta   90.00
_cell.angle_gamma   90.00
#
_symmetry.space_group_name_H-M   'P 1'
#
loop_
_entity.id
_entity.type
_entity.pdbx_description
1 polymer ?
#
loop_
_entity_poly.entity_id
_entity_poly.type
_entity_poly.pdbx_seq_one_letter_code
_entity_poly.pdbx_strand_id
1 'polypeptide(L)' 'RDPSKPGKLRLMYEANPMGFIVEQAGGICSTGRERIMEIQPTGLHQRVPVILGSKNEVERVIRYHQEG' A
#
# COMPACT_ATOMS: atom_id res chain seq x y z
N ARG A 1 -6.88 13.14 -10.06
CA ARG A 1 -7.16 12.52 -8.74
C ARG A 1 -6.63 13.48 -7.69
N ASP A 2 -7.44 13.87 -6.71
CA ASP A 2 -7.04 14.85 -5.68
C ASP A 2 -5.94 14.23 -4.78
N PRO A 3 -4.68 14.72 -4.80
CA PRO A 3 -3.59 14.17 -4.00
C PRO A 3 -3.84 14.32 -2.49
N SER A 4 -4.69 15.27 -2.10
CA SER A 4 -5.01 15.53 -0.69
C SER A 4 -6.00 14.53 -0.10
N LYS A 5 -6.67 13.72 -0.94
CA LYS A 5 -7.62 12.72 -0.46
C LYS A 5 -6.92 11.38 -0.21
N PRO A 6 -6.87 10.90 1.04
CA PRO A 6 -6.33 9.58 1.35
C PRO A 6 -7.09 8.49 0.59
N GLY A 7 -6.45 7.34 0.36
CA GLY A 7 -6.99 6.22 -0.41
C GLY A 7 -8.35 5.72 0.11
N LYS A 8 -9.00 4.79 -0.60
CA LYS A 8 -10.35 4.33 -0.22
C LYS A 8 -10.34 3.29 0.91
N LEU A 9 -9.30 2.45 0.96
CA LEU A 9 -9.20 1.32 1.88
C LEU A 9 -8.66 1.75 3.24
N ARG A 10 -9.00 0.99 4.29
CA ARG A 10 -8.53 1.21 5.66
C ARG A 10 -7.32 0.36 5.96
N LEU A 11 -6.39 0.97 6.68
CA LEU A 11 -5.12 0.35 7.03
C LEU A 11 -5.33 -0.94 7.84
N MET A 12 -6.07 -0.85 8.95
CA MET A 12 -6.09 -1.90 9.97
C MET A 12 -6.77 -3.21 9.55
N TYR A 13 -7.87 -3.14 8.78
CA TYR A 13 -8.72 -4.31 8.48
C TYR A 13 -8.99 -4.52 6.99
N GLU A 14 -8.38 -3.72 6.10
CA GLU A 14 -8.42 -3.98 4.65
C GLU A 14 -6.99 -4.12 4.10
N ALA A 15 -6.11 -3.12 4.32
CA ALA A 15 -4.77 -3.11 3.74
C ALA A 15 -3.80 -4.06 4.46
N ASN A 16 -3.74 -4.05 5.81
CA ASN A 16 -2.82 -4.90 6.58
C ASN A 16 -3.10 -6.40 6.37
N PRO A 17 -4.35 -6.89 6.45
CA PRO A 17 -4.62 -8.32 6.20
C PRO A 17 -4.23 -8.76 4.79
N MET A 18 -4.56 -7.96 3.77
CA MET A 18 -4.17 -8.26 2.38
C MET A 18 -2.66 -8.16 2.17
N GLY A 19 -2.01 -7.15 2.78
CA GLY A 19 -0.57 -6.96 2.72
C GLY A 19 0.18 -8.14 3.30
N PHE A 20 -0.24 -8.64 4.46
CA PHE A 20 0.34 -9.84 5.06
C PHE A 20 0.25 -11.05 4.11
N ILE A 21 -0.93 -11.34 3.56
CA ILE A 21 -1.12 -12.48 2.64
C ILE A 21 -0.24 -12.35 1.39
N VAL A 22 -0.24 -11.17 0.76
CA VAL A 22 0.50 -10.93 -0.49
C VAL A 22 2.00 -11.03 -0.26
N GLU A 23 2.52 -10.45 0.82
CA GLU A 23 3.95 -10.52 1.12
C GLU A 23 4.39 -11.94 1.47
N GLN A 24 3.58 -12.71 2.20
CA GLN A 24 3.87 -14.14 2.45
C GLN A 24 3.84 -14.97 1.16
N ALA A 25 3.07 -14.55 0.15
CA ALA A 25 3.06 -15.17 -1.18
C ALA A 25 4.22 -14.68 -2.08
N GLY A 26 5.14 -13.86 -1.57
CA GLY A 26 6.28 -13.32 -2.34
C GLY A 26 5.95 -12.11 -3.22
N GLY A 27 4.74 -11.54 -3.09
CA GLY A 27 4.36 -10.27 -3.70
C GLY A 27 4.80 -9.06 -2.88
N ILE A 28 4.34 -7.88 -3.29
CA ILE A 28 4.57 -6.62 -2.56
C ILE A 28 3.23 -5.95 -2.27
N CYS A 29 3.13 -5.27 -1.13
CA CYS A 29 2.04 -4.37 -0.77
C CYS A 29 2.60 -3.02 -0.29
N SER A 30 2.33 -1.94 -1.02
CA SER A 30 2.91 -0.61 -0.79
C SER A 30 1.92 0.52 -1.04
N THR A 31 2.15 1.68 -0.45
CA THR A 31 1.47 2.94 -0.80
C THR A 31 1.99 3.56 -2.09
N GLY A 32 3.08 3.02 -2.65
CA GLY A 32 3.91 3.64 -3.69
C GLY A 32 5.14 4.36 -3.13
N ARG A 33 5.19 4.62 -1.81
CA ARG A 33 6.30 5.31 -1.13
C ARG A 33 6.85 4.55 0.07
N GLU A 34 5.99 3.81 0.77
CA GLU A 34 6.33 2.99 1.94
C GLU A 34 5.60 1.63 1.84
N ARG A 35 6.10 0.61 2.56
CA ARG A 35 5.42 -0.69 2.65
C ARG A 35 4.22 -0.60 3.59
N ILE A 36 3.12 -1.24 3.23
CA ILE A 36 1.89 -1.21 4.04
C ILE A 36 2.12 -1.76 5.46
N MET A 37 2.87 -2.84 5.58
CA MET A 37 3.13 -3.50 6.86
C MET A 37 4.04 -2.69 7.81
N GLU A 38 4.67 -1.62 7.33
CA GLU A 38 5.56 -0.76 8.12
C GLU A 38 4.89 0.54 8.57
N ILE A 39 3.64 0.80 8.13
CA ILE A 39 2.90 2.01 8.48
C ILE A 39 2.40 1.93 9.92
N GLN A 40 2.86 2.84 10.77
CA GLN A 40 2.29 3.02 12.10
C GLN A 40 0.90 3.69 11.98
N PRO A 41 -0.20 3.05 12.44
CA PRO A 41 -1.52 3.62 12.37
C PRO A 41 -1.67 4.85 13.28
N THR A 42 -2.30 5.91 12.76
CA THR A 42 -2.70 7.12 13.53
C THR A 42 -4.15 7.05 14.03
N GLY A 43 -4.92 6.06 13.59
CA GLY A 43 -6.29 5.84 14.05
C GLY A 43 -6.93 4.59 13.44
N LEU A 44 -8.00 4.10 14.07
CA LEU A 44 -8.65 2.84 13.69
C LEU A 44 -9.20 2.83 12.26
N HIS A 45 -9.76 3.95 11.80
CA HIS A 45 -10.36 4.09 10.47
C HIS A 45 -9.45 4.82 9.47
N GLN A 46 -8.13 4.87 9.73
CA GLN A 46 -7.17 5.49 8.83
C GLN A 46 -7.28 4.91 7.44
N ARG A 47 -7.43 5.79 6.46
CA ARG A 47 -7.46 5.46 5.04
C ARG A 47 -6.06 5.49 4.44
N VAL A 48 -5.79 4.60 3.49
CA VAL A 48 -4.46 4.44 2.89
C VAL A 48 -4.57 4.11 1.39
N PRO A 49 -3.73 4.68 0.51
CA PRO A 49 -3.58 4.19 -0.86
C PRO A 49 -2.87 2.84 -0.85
N VAL A 50 -3.25 1.94 -1.75
CA VAL A 50 -2.67 0.59 -1.81
C VAL A 50 -2.35 0.22 -3.26
N ILE A 51 -1.14 -0.31 -3.46
CA ILE A 51 -0.65 -0.99 -4.64
C ILE A 51 -0.17 -2.37 -4.14
N LEU A 52 -0.77 -3.44 -4.64
CA LEU A 52 -0.43 -4.80 -4.19
C LEU A 52 -0.47 -5.79 -5.36
N GLY A 53 0.36 -6.82 -5.32
CA GLY A 53 0.39 -7.88 -6.32
C GLY A 53 1.78 -8.45 -6.59
N SER A 54 1.98 -8.94 -7.81
CA SER A 54 3.25 -9.52 -8.25
C SER A 54 4.40 -8.54 -8.09
N LYS A 55 5.51 -9.02 -7.50
CA LYS A 55 6.69 -8.22 -7.17
C LYS A 55 7.13 -7.26 -8.29
N ASN A 56 7.39 -7.79 -9.49
CA ASN A 56 7.92 -7.02 -10.62
C ASN A 56 6.95 -5.91 -11.08
N GLU A 57 5.65 -6.18 -11.05
CA GLU A 57 4.62 -5.22 -11.47
C GLU A 57 4.50 -4.09 -10.45
N VAL A 58 4.49 -4.42 -9.16
CA VAL A 58 4.40 -3.44 -8.08
C VAL A 58 5.67 -2.57 -8.06
N GLU A 59 6.87 -3.15 -8.19
CA GLU A 59 8.13 -2.40 -8.29
C GLU A 59 8.14 -1.43 -9.46
N ARG A 60 7.59 -1.84 -10.62
CA ARG A 60 7.45 -0.96 -11.77
C ARG A 60 6.55 0.24 -11.47
N VAL A 61 5.42 0.02 -10.80
CA VAL A 61 4.50 1.12 -10.41
C VAL A 61 5.12 2.03 -9.35
N ILE A 62 5.86 1.48 -8.37
CA ILE A 62 6.58 2.26 -7.34
C ILE A 62 7.58 3.22 -8.00
N ARG A 63 8.33 2.75 -8.99
CA ARG A 63 9.30 3.58 -9.73
C ARG A 63 8.64 4.82 -10.36
N TYR A 64 7.49 4.66 -10.99
CA TYR A 64 6.74 5.80 -11.55
C TYR A 64 6.30 6.82 -10.48
N HIS A 65 6.15 6.41 -9.22
CA HIS A 65 5.83 7.32 -8.11
C HIS A 65 7.07 8.00 -7.50
N GLN A 66 8.28 7.54 -7.83
CA GLN A 66 9.55 8.13 -7.38
C GLN A 66 10.12 9.11 -8.41
N GLU A 67 9.84 8.90 -9.70
CA GLU A 67 10.33 9.72 -10.81
C GLU A 67 9.49 10.99 -11.04
N GLY A 68 8.30 11.12 -10.43
CA GLY A 68 7.41 12.28 -10.53
C GLY A 68 7.16 12.94 -9.18
#